data_AF-A0A6A2WST9-F1
#
_entry.id   AF-A0A6A2WST9-F1
#
_cell.length_a   1.000
_cell.length_b   1.000
_cell.length_c   1.000
_cell.angle_alpha   90.00
_cell.angle_beta   90.00
_cell.angle_gamma   90.00
#
_symmetry.space_group_name_H-M   'P 1'
#
loop_
_entity.id
_entity.type
_entity.pdbx_description
1 polymer ?
#
loop_
_entity_poly.entity_id
_entity_poly.type
_entity_poly.pdbx_seq_one_letter_code
_entity_poly.pdbx_strand_id
1 'polypeptide(L)'
;MPFLLKKKRELQDKAEKANASDGDLTEVGREIVDFHGEMVLLENYSALNYSGLVKIIKKYDKRSGALVRLPFIQKVLQQPFYRTDVLSKLVKECEMVLERLFTMNEPSASPEATDEEQTNETECQSNTSSRSNKSLLKVSKELAEIKDMENMYMKQTLSALHVLKEIRSGSSTVSML
;
A
#
# COMPACT_ATOMS: atom_id res chain seq x y z
N MET A 1 -0.01 -15.37 -10.81
CA MET A 1 0.50 -14.11 -11.43
C MET A 1 -0.34 -13.54 -12.57
N PRO A 2 -0.92 -14.33 -13.51
CA PRO A 2 -1.66 -13.76 -14.64
C PRO A 2 -2.81 -12.80 -14.25
N PHE A 3 -3.51 -13.12 -13.16
CA PHE A 3 -4.56 -12.28 -12.59
C PHE A 3 -4.08 -10.90 -12.15
N LEU A 4 -2.91 -10.81 -11.51
CA LEU A 4 -2.34 -9.55 -11.02
C LEU A 4 -1.93 -8.64 -12.18
N LEU A 5 -1.35 -9.21 -13.23
CA LEU A 5 -1.00 -8.48 -14.45
C LEU A 5 -2.24 -7.98 -15.20
N LYS A 6 -3.33 -8.75 -15.18
CA LYS A 6 -4.62 -8.33 -15.73
C LYS A 6 -5.20 -7.15 -14.94
N LYS A 7 -5.28 -7.29 -13.60
CA LYS A 7 -5.79 -6.24 -12.69
C LYS A 7 -4.99 -4.95 -12.83
N LYS A 8 -3.65 -5.04 -12.91
CA LYS A 8 -2.79 -3.90 -13.21
C LYS A 8 -3.20 -3.19 -14.51
N ARG A 9 -3.36 -3.93 -15.61
CA ARG A 9 -3.74 -3.34 -16.91
C ARG A 9 -5.08 -2.62 -16.83
N GLU A 10 -6.07 -3.25 -16.19
CA GLU A 10 -7.40 -2.66 -16.00
C GLU A 10 -7.32 -1.33 -15.22
N LEU A 11 -6.49 -1.26 -14.16
CA LEU A 11 -6.28 -0.04 -13.39
C LEU A 11 -5.55 1.06 -14.17
N GLN A 12 -4.60 0.69 -15.03
CA GLN A 12 -3.94 1.64 -15.92
C GLN A 12 -4.91 2.23 -16.95
N ASP A 13 -5.73 1.39 -17.59
CA ASP A 13 -6.73 1.82 -18.55
C ASP A 13 -7.77 2.75 -17.90
N LYS A 14 -8.14 2.49 -16.63
CA LYS A 14 -9.01 3.38 -15.84
C LYS A 14 -8.33 4.71 -15.53
N ALA A 15 -7.06 4.68 -15.11
CA ALA A 15 -6.29 5.87 -14.77
C ALA A 15 -6.11 6.80 -15.97
N GLU A 16 -5.88 6.25 -17.16
CA GLU A 16 -5.78 7.03 -18.39
C GLU A 16 -7.09 7.75 -18.73
N LYS A 17 -8.24 7.09 -18.55
CA LYS A 17 -9.58 7.65 -18.79
C LYS A 17 -9.99 8.69 -17.75
N ALA A 18 -9.61 8.50 -16.49
CA ALA A 18 -9.98 9.38 -15.38
C ALA A 18 -9.33 10.78 -15.46
N ASN A 19 -8.28 10.97 -16.26
CA ASN A 19 -7.64 12.28 -16.46
C ASN A 19 -8.56 13.36 -17.09
N ALA A 20 -9.81 13.02 -17.42
CA ALA A 20 -10.83 13.96 -17.91
C ALA A 20 -11.79 14.49 -16.81
N SER A 21 -11.78 13.95 -15.59
CA SER A 21 -12.77 14.25 -14.53
C SER A 21 -12.18 14.05 -13.11
N ASP A 22 -12.22 15.10 -12.28
CA ASP A 22 -11.60 15.15 -10.93
C ASP A 22 -12.18 14.12 -9.94
N GLY A 23 -13.48 13.83 -10.02
CA GLY A 23 -14.14 12.83 -9.17
C GLY A 23 -13.69 11.39 -9.47
N ASP A 24 -13.51 11.07 -10.75
CA ASP A 24 -13.10 9.75 -11.21
C ASP A 24 -11.63 9.48 -10.84
N LEU A 25 -10.81 10.53 -10.79
CA LEU A 25 -9.40 10.42 -10.43
C LEU A 25 -9.18 9.98 -8.99
N THR A 26 -9.98 10.51 -8.07
CA THR A 26 -9.87 10.17 -6.64
C THR A 26 -10.27 8.71 -6.37
N GLU A 27 -11.27 8.20 -7.09
CA GLU A 27 -11.70 6.80 -6.98
C GLU A 27 -10.64 5.84 -7.54
N VAL A 28 -10.13 6.12 -8.74
CA VAL A 28 -9.07 5.30 -9.36
C VAL A 28 -7.79 5.33 -8.51
N GLY A 29 -7.44 6.48 -7.93
CA GLY A 29 -6.31 6.58 -6.99
C GLY A 29 -6.46 5.64 -5.80
N ARG A 30 -7.65 5.56 -5.20
CA ARG A 30 -7.93 4.60 -4.10
C ARG A 30 -7.77 3.15 -4.56
N GLU A 31 -8.33 2.77 -5.71
CA GLU A 31 -8.18 1.41 -6.23
C GLU A 31 -6.71 1.02 -6.46
N ILE A 32 -5.88 1.95 -6.92
CA ILE A 32 -4.45 1.70 -7.14
C ILE A 32 -3.70 1.56 -5.82
N VAL A 33 -4.00 2.38 -4.80
CA VAL A 33 -3.42 2.24 -3.45
C VAL A 33 -3.81 0.89 -2.82
N ASP A 34 -5.06 0.46 -3.00
CA ASP A 34 -5.55 -0.84 -2.54
C ASP A 34 -4.98 -2.00 -3.35
N PHE A 35 -4.57 -1.80 -4.60
CA PHE A 35 -3.83 -2.83 -5.32
C PHE A 35 -2.35 -2.88 -4.90
N HIS A 36 -1.73 -1.72 -4.68
CA HIS A 36 -0.36 -1.61 -4.22
C HIS A 36 -0.14 -2.34 -2.89
N GLY A 37 -0.99 -2.08 -1.89
CA GLY A 37 -0.84 -2.74 -0.59
C GLY A 37 -1.10 -4.25 -0.63
N GLU A 38 -1.96 -4.77 -1.52
CA GLU A 38 -2.13 -6.21 -1.75
C GLU A 38 -0.80 -6.85 -2.16
N MET A 39 -0.04 -6.17 -3.03
CA MET A 39 1.26 -6.66 -3.50
C MET A 39 2.30 -6.62 -2.38
N VAL A 40 2.36 -5.54 -1.62
CA VAL A 40 3.24 -5.42 -0.43
C VAL A 40 2.92 -6.50 0.61
N LEU A 41 1.65 -6.75 0.89
CA LEU A 41 1.24 -7.80 1.82
C LEU A 41 1.63 -9.19 1.33
N LEU A 42 1.57 -9.44 0.02
CA LEU A 42 1.98 -10.72 -0.55
C LEU A 42 3.50 -10.92 -0.50
N GLU A 43 4.29 -9.86 -0.67
CA GLU A 43 5.75 -9.88 -0.43
C GLU A 43 6.06 -10.21 1.04
N ASN A 44 5.37 -9.55 1.96
CA ASN A 44 5.53 -9.80 3.40
C ASN A 44 5.13 -11.24 3.77
N TYR A 45 4.03 -11.74 3.20
CA TYR A 45 3.62 -13.14 3.36
C TYR A 45 4.75 -14.08 2.95
N SER A 46 5.36 -13.86 1.79
CA SER A 46 6.48 -14.68 1.31
C SER A 46 7.66 -14.67 2.28
N ALA A 47 8.09 -13.48 2.72
CA ALA A 47 9.22 -13.30 3.62
C ALA A 47 9.00 -13.97 5.00
N LEU A 48 7.80 -13.80 5.57
CA LEU A 48 7.43 -14.41 6.85
C LEU A 48 7.38 -15.94 6.76
N ASN A 49 6.77 -16.49 5.70
CA ASN A 49 6.68 -17.94 5.51
C ASN A 49 8.06 -18.57 5.28
N TYR A 50 8.91 -17.94 4.46
CA TYR A 50 10.29 -18.39 4.29
C TYR A 50 11.05 -18.42 5.62
N SER A 51 10.96 -17.35 6.40
CA SER A 51 11.58 -17.26 7.72
C SER A 51 11.04 -18.34 8.68
N GLY A 52 9.74 -18.61 8.64
CA GLY A 52 9.10 -19.68 9.40
C GLY A 52 9.64 -21.06 9.05
N LEU A 53 9.73 -21.37 7.75
CA LEU A 53 10.31 -22.63 7.27
C LEU A 53 11.76 -22.79 7.71
N VAL A 54 12.59 -21.76 7.53
CA VAL A 54 13.99 -21.76 8.00
C VAL A 54 14.08 -22.08 9.49
N LYS A 55 13.22 -21.48 10.31
CA LYS A 55 13.17 -21.73 11.77
C LYS A 55 12.74 -23.15 12.11
N ILE A 56 11.74 -23.69 11.43
CA ILE A 56 11.26 -25.08 11.63
C ILE A 56 12.38 -26.07 11.31
N ILE A 57 13.02 -25.90 10.15
CA ILE A 57 14.09 -26.78 9.69
C ILE A 57 15.30 -26.69 10.63
N LYS A 58 15.69 -25.47 11.05
CA LYS A 58 16.75 -25.28 12.05
C LYS A 58 16.43 -26.01 13.36
N LYS A 59 15.17 -26.00 13.79
CA LYS A 59 14.72 -26.73 14.99
C LYS A 59 14.81 -28.24 14.79
N TYR A 60 14.41 -28.74 13.63
CA TYR A 60 14.52 -30.15 13.28
C TYR A 60 15.97 -30.63 13.29
N ASP A 61 16.88 -29.92 12.61
CA ASP A 61 18.31 -30.24 12.57
C ASP A 61 18.91 -30.27 13.98
N LYS A 62 18.57 -29.29 14.84
CA LYS A 62 19.06 -29.23 16.23
C LYS A 62 18.59 -30.42 17.08
N ARG A 63 17.37 -30.92 16.84
CA ARG A 63 16.80 -32.04 17.61
C ARG A 63 17.22 -33.41 17.09
N SER A 64 17.38 -33.56 15.78
CA SER A 64 17.62 -34.86 15.12
C SER A 64 19.07 -35.11 14.76
N GLY A 65 19.89 -34.05 14.60
CA GLY A 65 21.24 -34.17 14.05
C GLY A 65 21.31 -34.44 12.55
N ALA A 66 20.18 -34.48 11.83
CA ALA A 66 20.12 -34.95 10.43
C ALA A 66 20.66 -33.95 9.38
N LEU A 67 20.95 -32.70 9.75
CA LEU A 67 21.55 -31.65 8.89
C LEU A 67 20.88 -31.49 7.51
N VAL A 68 19.55 -31.52 7.44
CA VAL A 68 18.79 -31.48 6.17
C VAL A 68 18.51 -30.07 5.66
N ARG A 69 18.95 -29.03 6.37
CA ARG A 69 18.63 -27.64 6.04
C ARG A 69 18.98 -27.23 4.63
N LEU A 70 20.20 -27.49 4.19
CA LEU A 70 20.68 -27.02 2.88
C LEU A 70 19.83 -27.56 1.71
N PRO A 71 19.63 -28.88 1.54
CA PRO A 71 18.84 -29.40 0.43
C PRO A 71 17.36 -28.98 0.52
N PHE A 72 16.82 -28.76 1.73
CA PHE A 72 15.44 -28.28 1.86
C PHE A 72 15.30 -26.81 1.44
N ILE A 73 16.18 -25.92 1.90
CA ILE A 73 16.14 -24.50 1.55
C ILE A 73 16.28 -24.30 0.04
N GLN A 74 17.18 -25.04 -0.62
CA GLN A 74 17.31 -24.99 -2.08
C GLN A 74 15.99 -25.28 -2.80
N LYS A 75 15.21 -26.26 -2.32
CA LYS A 75 13.89 -26.58 -2.88
C LYS A 75 12.87 -25.46 -2.63
N VAL A 76 12.92 -24.83 -1.44
CA VAL A 76 12.04 -23.72 -1.06
C VAL A 76 12.27 -22.49 -1.94
N LEU A 77 13.53 -22.15 -2.24
CA LEU A 77 13.86 -21.00 -3.09
C LEU A 77 13.31 -21.13 -4.52
N GLN A 78 13.01 -22.35 -4.96
CA GLN A 78 12.41 -22.61 -6.27
C GLN A 78 10.89 -22.63 -6.25
N GLN A 79 10.26 -22.54 -5.08
CA GLN A 79 8.81 -22.55 -4.98
C GLN A 79 8.22 -21.21 -5.45
N PRO A 80 7.05 -21.23 -6.11
CA PRO A 80 6.41 -20.02 -6.61
C PRO A 80 6.13 -18.95 -5.55
N PHE A 81 5.85 -19.35 -4.31
CA PHE A 81 5.57 -18.39 -3.23
C PHE A 81 6.79 -17.54 -2.86
N TYR A 82 8.01 -18.03 -3.09
CA TYR A 82 9.25 -17.30 -2.78
C TYR A 82 9.67 -16.35 -3.91
N ARG A 83 9.19 -16.57 -5.14
CA ARG A 83 9.53 -15.74 -6.30
C ARG A 83 8.62 -14.52 -6.36
N THR A 84 9.06 -13.43 -5.73
CA THR A 84 8.30 -12.18 -5.59
C THR A 84 8.75 -11.06 -6.54
N ASP A 85 9.64 -11.35 -7.48
CA ASP A 85 10.19 -10.38 -8.45
C ASP A 85 9.10 -9.62 -9.23
N VAL A 86 8.04 -10.33 -9.63
CA VAL A 86 6.89 -9.73 -10.29
C VAL A 86 6.13 -8.78 -9.35
N LEU A 87 6.03 -9.12 -8.05
CA LEU A 87 5.35 -8.28 -7.06
C LEU A 87 6.13 -6.98 -6.84
N SER A 88 7.45 -7.07 -6.67
CA SER A 88 8.31 -5.90 -6.47
C SER A 88 8.26 -4.95 -7.67
N LYS A 89 8.11 -5.50 -8.89
CA LYS A 89 7.89 -4.70 -10.10
C LYS A 89 6.51 -4.03 -10.08
N LEU A 90 5.46 -4.77 -9.73
CA LEU A 90 4.10 -4.24 -9.65
C LEU A 90 3.97 -3.11 -8.62
N VAL A 91 4.62 -3.23 -7.46
CA VAL A 91 4.68 -2.20 -6.41
C VAL A 91 5.22 -0.90 -7.01
N LYS A 92 6.41 -0.93 -7.63
CA LYS A 92 7.05 0.25 -8.25
C LYS A 92 6.19 0.86 -9.35
N GLU A 93 5.56 0.02 -10.17
CA GLU A 93 4.68 0.52 -11.24
C GLU A 93 3.45 1.23 -10.67
N CYS A 94 2.88 0.77 -9.55
CA CYS A 94 1.78 1.47 -8.89
C CYS A 94 2.23 2.82 -8.33
N GLU A 95 3.41 2.88 -7.69
CA GLU A 95 4.00 4.13 -7.19
C GLU A 95 4.16 5.15 -8.33
N MET A 96 4.70 4.74 -9.48
CA MET A 96 4.84 5.61 -10.66
C MET A 96 3.50 6.11 -11.21
N VAL A 97 2.47 5.26 -11.24
CA VAL A 97 1.15 5.66 -11.72
C VAL A 97 0.54 6.68 -10.74
N LEU A 98 0.62 6.42 -9.43
CA LEU A 98 0.13 7.35 -8.41
C LEU A 98 0.85 8.70 -8.50
N GLU A 99 2.18 8.70 -8.62
CA GLU A 99 2.98 9.92 -8.79
C GLU A 99 2.50 10.72 -10.00
N ARG A 100 2.25 10.08 -11.14
CA ARG A 100 1.69 10.75 -12.32
C ARG A 100 0.30 11.33 -12.08
N LEU A 101 -0.60 10.58 -11.44
CA LEU A 101 -1.97 11.03 -11.16
C LEU A 101 -1.99 12.26 -10.25
N PHE A 102 -1.08 12.36 -9.27
CA PHE A 102 -1.05 13.47 -8.33
C PHE A 102 -0.16 14.65 -8.76
N THR A 103 0.84 14.41 -9.60
CA THR A 103 1.71 15.50 -10.12
C THR A 103 1.05 16.29 -11.25
N MET A 104 0.18 15.67 -12.07
CA MET A 104 -0.52 16.36 -13.16
C MET A 104 -1.61 17.35 -12.69
N ASN A 105 -1.95 17.35 -11.40
CA ASN A 105 -2.96 18.24 -10.82
C ASN A 105 -2.38 19.46 -10.09
N GLU A 106 -1.05 19.57 -9.99
CA GLU A 106 -0.44 20.77 -9.43
C GLU A 106 -0.43 21.86 -10.52
N PRO A 107 -1.07 23.03 -10.31
CA PRO A 107 -1.03 24.10 -11.29
C PRO A 107 0.42 24.54 -11.46
N SER A 108 0.97 24.30 -12.65
CA SER A 108 2.24 24.88 -13.08
C SER A 108 2.20 26.39 -12.83
N ALA A 109 2.93 26.86 -11.80
CA ALA A 109 3.33 28.24 -11.73
C ALA A 109 4.38 28.45 -12.83
N SER A 110 3.94 29.02 -13.94
CA SER A 110 4.82 29.51 -15.01
C SER A 110 5.78 30.55 -14.42
N PRO A 111 7.09 30.53 -14.75
CA PRO A 111 7.99 31.64 -14.47
C PRO A 111 7.80 32.70 -15.57
N GLU A 112 6.97 33.71 -15.33
CA GLU A 112 7.06 34.94 -16.12
C GLU A 112 8.28 35.73 -15.65
N ALA A 113 9.22 35.92 -16.57
CA ALA A 113 10.32 36.86 -16.45
C ALA A 113 9.81 38.28 -16.72
N THR A 114 10.08 39.24 -15.82
CA THR A 114 10.40 40.63 -16.18
C THR A 114 11.13 41.34 -15.02
N ASP A 115 12.01 42.25 -15.41
CA ASP A 115 13.11 42.87 -14.68
C ASP A 115 12.78 43.84 -13.52
N GLU A 116 13.77 43.93 -12.62
CA GLU A 116 14.27 45.00 -11.73
C GLU A 116 13.48 46.33 -11.54
N GLU A 117 13.15 46.72 -10.28
CA GLU A 117 13.86 47.75 -9.46
C GLU A 117 13.07 48.30 -8.24
N GLN A 118 13.77 48.29 -7.08
CA GLN A 118 13.86 49.28 -5.98
C GLN A 118 12.68 49.71 -5.04
N THR A 119 12.89 49.36 -3.75
CA THR A 119 12.80 50.19 -2.52
C THR A 119 11.44 50.70 -1.98
N ASN A 120 11.01 50.20 -0.82
CA ASN A 120 11.07 50.87 0.49
C ASN A 120 10.10 50.23 1.51
N GLU A 121 10.58 50.16 2.74
CA GLU A 121 9.99 49.59 3.95
C GLU A 121 8.89 50.46 4.58
N THR A 122 7.79 49.87 5.10
CA THR A 122 7.05 50.32 6.31
C THR A 122 6.09 49.23 6.80
N GLU A 123 6.04 49.07 8.12
CA GLU A 123 5.34 48.08 8.95
C GLU A 123 3.80 47.98 8.83
N CYS A 124 3.35 46.76 9.18
CA CYS A 124 2.15 46.39 9.95
C CYS A 124 0.75 46.78 9.45
N GLN A 125 -0.03 45.76 9.06
CA GLN A 125 -1.35 45.49 9.67
C GLN A 125 -1.92 44.12 9.26
N SER A 126 -2.06 43.25 10.26
CA SER A 126 -2.95 42.09 10.25
C SER A 126 -4.41 42.55 10.11
N ASN A 127 -5.20 41.87 9.27
CA ASN A 127 -6.66 41.60 9.40
C ASN A 127 -7.09 40.72 8.19
N THR A 128 -7.07 39.40 8.33
CA THR A 128 -8.20 38.51 8.68
C THR A 128 -9.27 38.30 7.59
N SER A 129 -9.49 37.00 7.34
CA SER A 129 -10.75 36.34 6.97
C SER A 129 -11.33 36.51 5.57
N SER A 130 -11.10 35.48 4.73
CA SER A 130 -12.23 34.77 4.07
C SER A 130 -11.83 33.54 3.25
N ARG A 131 -10.54 33.30 2.96
CA ARG A 131 -10.12 32.22 2.04
C ARG A 131 -9.74 30.88 2.70
N SER A 132 -9.47 30.85 4.01
CA SER A 132 -9.02 29.62 4.70
C SER A 132 -10.16 28.65 5.07
N ASN A 133 -11.37 29.16 5.36
CA ASN A 133 -12.47 28.30 5.82
C ASN A 133 -12.95 27.32 4.76
N LYS A 134 -12.89 27.68 3.47
CA LYS A 134 -13.33 26.79 2.37
C LYS A 134 -12.33 25.65 2.13
N SER A 135 -11.03 25.93 2.27
CA SER A 135 -9.95 24.93 2.21
C SER A 135 -9.99 24.00 3.42
N LEU A 136 -10.10 24.56 4.63
CA LEU A 136 -10.16 23.77 5.87
C LEU A 136 -11.42 22.89 5.95
N LEU A 137 -12.57 23.38 5.47
CA LEU A 137 -13.81 22.59 5.41
C LEU A 137 -13.74 21.48 4.36
N LYS A 138 -13.06 21.70 3.23
CA LYS A 138 -12.80 20.66 2.21
C LYS A 138 -11.87 19.59 2.76
N VAL A 139 -10.77 19.98 3.41
CA VAL A 139 -9.83 19.08 4.09
C VAL A 139 -10.53 18.32 5.22
N SER A 140 -11.36 18.97 6.04
CA SER A 140 -12.05 18.31 7.16
C SER A 140 -13.11 17.31 6.69
N LYS A 141 -13.76 17.58 5.54
CA LYS A 141 -14.72 16.68 4.93
C LYS A 141 -14.03 15.49 4.23
N GLU A 142 -12.93 15.73 3.52
CA GLU A 142 -12.05 14.69 3.01
C GLU A 142 -11.47 13.81 4.14
N LEU A 143 -11.09 14.41 5.28
CA LEU A 143 -10.58 13.67 6.44
C LEU A 143 -11.65 12.83 7.16
N ALA A 144 -12.90 13.32 7.18
CA ALA A 144 -14.03 12.56 7.70
C ALA A 144 -14.38 11.39 6.77
N GLU A 145 -14.29 11.58 5.46
CA GLU A 145 -14.44 10.50 4.45
C GLU A 145 -13.28 9.48 4.53
N ILE A 146 -12.07 9.91 4.88
CA ILE A 146 -10.92 9.03 5.15
C ILE A 146 -11.11 8.23 6.46
N LYS A 147 -11.82 8.77 7.46
CA LYS A 147 -12.11 8.07 8.72
C LYS A 147 -13.14 6.96 8.54
N ASP A 148 -14.07 7.12 7.59
CA ASP A 148 -15.05 6.10 7.17
C ASP A 148 -14.54 5.19 6.04
N MET A 149 -13.31 5.40 5.54
CA MET A 149 -12.61 4.46 4.67
C MET A 149 -12.10 3.26 5.49
N GLU A 150 -13.02 2.37 5.84
CA GLU A 150 -12.65 1.00 6.20
C GLU A 150 -12.00 0.35 4.97
N ASN A 151 -10.68 0.49 4.86
CA ASN A 151 -9.90 -0.07 3.77
C ASN A 151 -10.09 -1.60 3.76
N MET A 152 -10.17 -2.19 2.57
CA MET A 152 -10.24 -3.64 2.35
C MET A 152 -9.29 -4.45 3.25
N TYR A 153 -8.08 -3.97 3.54
CA TYR A 153 -7.16 -4.67 4.43
C TYR A 153 -7.69 -4.79 5.87
N MET A 154 -8.34 -3.75 6.37
CA MET A 154 -8.92 -3.75 7.70
C MET A 154 -10.06 -4.78 7.78
N LYS A 155 -10.94 -4.81 6.77
CA LYS A 155 -12.01 -5.81 6.63
C LYS A 155 -11.46 -7.23 6.60
N GLN A 156 -10.48 -7.49 5.73
CA GLN A 156 -9.85 -8.81 5.61
C GLN A 156 -9.14 -9.22 6.91
N THR A 157 -8.44 -8.29 7.56
CA THR A 157 -7.74 -8.53 8.83
C THR A 157 -8.73 -8.86 9.95
N LEU A 158 -9.81 -8.10 10.08
CA LEU A 158 -10.86 -8.38 11.07
C LEU A 158 -11.50 -9.73 10.83
N SER A 159 -11.80 -10.08 9.57
CA SER A 159 -12.33 -11.39 9.20
C SER A 159 -11.35 -12.51 9.56
N ALA A 160 -10.05 -12.35 9.28
CA ALA A 160 -9.03 -13.33 9.64
C ALA A 160 -8.89 -13.49 11.16
N LEU A 161 -8.93 -12.39 11.91
CA LEU A 161 -8.89 -12.40 13.37
C LEU A 161 -10.10 -13.13 13.96
N HIS A 162 -11.29 -12.97 13.37
CA HIS A 162 -12.48 -13.70 13.78
C HIS A 162 -12.30 -15.21 13.63
N VAL A 163 -11.86 -15.65 12.44
CA VAL A 163 -11.59 -17.08 12.17
C VAL A 163 -10.54 -17.65 13.13
N LEU A 164 -9.47 -16.90 13.40
CA LEU A 164 -8.45 -17.32 14.38
C LEU A 164 -9.01 -17.44 15.80
N LYS A 165 -9.92 -16.55 16.20
CA LYS A 165 -10.60 -16.61 17.50
C LYS A 165 -11.48 -17.84 17.60
N GLU A 166 -12.20 -18.19 16.54
CA GLU A 166 -13.03 -19.40 16.47
C GLU A 166 -12.18 -20.68 16.57
N ILE A 167 -11.11 -20.78 15.77
CA ILE A 167 -10.18 -21.92 15.83
C ILE A 167 -9.57 -22.06 17.21
N ARG A 168 -9.15 -20.95 17.83
CA ARG A 168 -8.60 -20.96 19.20
C ARG A 168 -9.63 -21.42 20.23
N SER A 169 -10.88 -21.01 20.09
CA SER A 169 -11.96 -21.43 21.00
C SER A 169 -12.34 -22.90 20.86
N GLY A 170 -12.10 -23.52 19.69
CA GLY A 170 -12.30 -24.95 19.45
C GLY A 170 -11.09 -25.84 19.77
N SER A 171 -9.89 -25.27 19.96
CA SER A 171 -8.67 -26.01 20.24
C SER A 171 -8.57 -26.41 21.71
N SER A 172 -9.32 -27.44 22.11
CA SER A 172 -9.12 -28.13 23.40
C SER A 172 -7.85 -28.98 23.32
N THR A 173 -6.72 -28.47 23.82
CA THR A 173 -5.59 -29.34 24.13
C THR A 173 -5.92 -30.09 25.42
N VAL A 174 -6.53 -31.27 25.30
CA VAL A 174 -6.52 -32.26 26.38
C VAL A 174 -5.07 -32.70 26.55
N SER A 175 -4.45 -32.22 27.63
CA SER A 175 -3.22 -32.80 28.17
C SER A 175 -3.53 -34.22 28.61
N MET A 176 -3.18 -35.21 27.78
CA MET A 176 -3.01 -36.57 28.24
C MET A 176 -1.69 -36.58 29.03
N LEU A 177 -1.83 -36.58 30.36
CA LEU A 177 -0.76 -36.91 31.32
C LEU A 177 -0.18 -38.30 31.02
#